data_AF-A0A944NLR9-F1
#
_entry.id   AF-A0A944NLR9-F1
#
_cell.length_a   1.000
_cell.length_b   1.000
_cell.length_c   1.000
_cell.angle_alpha   90.00
_cell.angle_beta   90.00
_cell.angle_gamma   90.00
#
_symmetry.space_group_name_H-M   'P 1'
#
loop_
_entity.id
_entity.type
_entity.pdbx_description
1 polymer ?
#
loop_
_entity_poly.entity_id
_entity_poly.type
_entity_poly.pdbx_seq_one_letter_code
_entity_poly.pdbx_strand_id
1 'polypeptide(L)' 'MSVVDELAALMADKGQRNYGENVTIAEHVLLTAGAAQAQGASDTLIAACLLHDVGHWLDEPDDDFG' A
#
# COMPACT_ATOMS: atom_id res chain seq x y z
N MET A 1 12.72 -13.89 -7.43
CA MET A 1 12.08 -12.64 -6.99
C MET A 1 11.10 -13.02 -5.91
N SER A 2 11.22 -12.45 -4.71
CA SER A 2 10.28 -12.67 -3.63
C SER A 2 9.06 -11.75 -3.78
N VAL A 3 7.97 -12.05 -3.06
CA VAL A 3 6.80 -11.17 -2.98
C VAL A 3 7.17 -9.79 -2.43
N VAL A 4 8.17 -9.72 -1.54
CA VAL A 4 8.67 -8.45 -0.99
C VAL A 4 9.38 -7.63 -2.06
N ASP A 5 10.16 -8.28 -2.93
CA ASP A 5 10.82 -7.60 -4.06
C ASP A 5 9.79 -7.06 -5.06
N GLU A 6 8.72 -7.82 -5.30
CA GLU A 6 7.62 -7.40 -6.18
C GLU A 6 6.85 -6.21 -5.61
N LEU A 7 6.54 -6.23 -4.31
CA LEU A 7 5.93 -5.09 -3.62
C LEU A 7 6.81 -3.84 -3.70
N ALA A 8 8.12 -3.98 -3.48
CA ALA A 8 9.06 -2.87 -3.57
C ALA A 8 9.12 -2.29 -5.00
N ALA A 9 9.07 -3.15 -6.02
CA ALA A 9 9.01 -2.73 -7.42
C ALA A 9 7.71 -1.97 -7.74
N LEU A 10 6.56 -2.44 -7.24
CA LEU A 10 5.27 -1.76 -7.40
C LEU A 10 5.27 -0.39 -6.71
N MET A 11 5.80 -0.28 -5.49
CA MET A 11 5.93 0.98 -4.77
C MET A 11 6.82 2.00 -5.51
N ALA A 12 7.91 1.53 -6.14
CA ALA A 12 8.84 2.39 -6.88
C ALA A 12 8.26 2.91 -8.20
N ASP A 13 7.49 2.07 -8.92
CA ASP A 13 6.93 2.41 -10.24
C ASP A 13 5.55 3.07 -10.13
N LYS A 14 4.56 2.33 -9.59
CA LYS A 14 3.16 2.74 -9.55
C LYS A 14 2.76 3.40 -8.24
N GLY A 15 3.54 3.18 -7.19
CA GLY A 15 3.31 3.73 -5.86
C GLY A 15 3.37 5.25 -5.79
N GLN A 16 3.95 5.93 -6.78
CA GLN A 16 4.06 7.39 -6.86
C GLN A 16 2.78 8.09 -7.36
N ARG A 17 1.74 7.33 -7.74
CA ARG A 17 0.44 7.88 -8.13
C ARG A 17 -0.23 8.54 -6.93
N ASN A 18 -0.89 9.67 -7.17
CA ASN A 18 -1.65 10.39 -6.15
C ASN A 18 -2.84 9.55 -5.67
N TYR A 19 -3.03 9.46 -4.36
CA TYR A 19 -4.11 8.70 -3.71
C TYR A 19 -5.30 9.58 -3.26
N GLY A 20 -5.28 10.88 -3.59
CA GLY A 20 -6.34 11.84 -3.23
C GLY A 20 -6.10 12.61 -1.93
N GLU A 21 -5.41 12.03 -0.94
CA GLU A 21 -5.21 12.62 0.39
C GLU A 21 -3.93 13.47 0.51
N ASN A 22 -3.47 14.09 -0.57
CA ASN A 22 -2.13 14.73 -0.67
C ASN A 22 -0.95 13.79 -0.36
N VAL A 23 -1.17 12.48 -0.48
CA VAL A 23 -0.15 11.44 -0.40
C VAL A 23 -0.18 10.58 -1.66
N THR A 24 0.92 9.91 -1.92
CA THR A 24 1.02 8.83 -2.90
C THR A 24 0.48 7.52 -2.31
N ILE A 25 0.11 6.56 -3.16
CA ILE A 25 -0.37 5.25 -2.70
C ILE A 25 0.68 4.57 -1.80
N ALA A 26 1.97 4.67 -2.15
CA ALA A 26 3.04 4.11 -1.34
C ALA A 26 3.14 4.78 0.05
N GLU A 27 3.02 6.11 0.11
CA GLU A 27 3.01 6.82 1.39
C GLU A 27 1.81 6.41 2.26
N HIS A 28 0.62 6.31 1.67
CA HIS A 28 -0.60 5.86 2.36
C HIS A 28 -0.39 4.52 3.05
N VAL A 29 -0.04 3.46 2.31
CA VAL A 29 0.11 2.11 2.88
C VAL A 29 1.26 2.03 3.90
N LEU A 30 2.34 2.80 3.72
CA LEU A 30 3.46 2.87 4.67
C LEU A 30 3.04 3.56 5.97
N LEU A 31 2.27 4.64 5.89
CA LEU A 31 1.72 5.34 7.06
C LEU A 31 0.75 4.43 7.82
N THR A 32 -0.14 3.72 7.13
CA THR A 32 -1.07 2.75 7.74
C THR A 32 -0.31 1.65 8.48
N ALA A 33 0.69 1.05 7.84
CA ALA A 33 1.51 0.00 8.44
C ALA A 33 2.35 0.51 9.62
N GLY A 34 2.92 1.72 9.50
CA GLY A 34 3.65 2.38 10.58
C GLY A 34 2.78 2.66 11.80
N ALA A 35 1.52 3.07 11.60
CA ALA A 35 0.55 3.27 12.66
C ALA A 35 0.16 1.95 13.36
N ALA A 36 -0.01 0.86 12.60
CA ALA A 36 -0.26 -0.47 13.17
C ALA A 36 0.94 -0.95 14.00
N GLN A 37 2.15 -0.78 13.47
CA GLN A 37 3.39 -1.12 14.18
C GLN A 37 3.54 -0.31 15.48
N ALA A 38 3.28 1.00 15.45
CA ALA A 38 3.36 1.86 16.63
C ALA A 38 2.35 1.47 17.74
N GLN A 39 1.26 0.81 17.38
CA GLN A 39 0.25 0.30 18.31
C GLN A 39 0.56 -1.12 18.83
N GLY A 40 1.66 -1.73 18.40
CA GLY A 40 2.02 -3.10 18.79
C GLY A 40 1.12 -4.17 18.14
N ALA A 41 0.62 -3.90 16.94
CA ALA A 41 -0.12 -4.87 16.14
C ALA A 41 0.71 -6.11 15.81
N SER A 42 0.04 -7.22 15.47
CA SER A 42 0.72 -8.43 15.00
C SER A 42 1.37 -8.19 13.63
N ASP A 43 2.44 -8.94 13.34
CA ASP A 43 3.12 -8.90 12.03
C ASP A 43 2.15 -9.12 10.87
N THR A 44 1.15 -10.00 11.05
CA THR A 44 0.10 -10.24 10.06
C THR A 44 -0.76 -9.01 9.79
N LEU A 45 -1.12 -8.24 10.83
CA LEU A 45 -1.89 -7.01 10.66
C LEU A 45 -1.03 -5.90 10.02
N ILE A 46 0.24 -5.80 10.40
CA ILE A 46 1.18 -4.85 9.75
C ILE A 46 1.32 -5.18 8.25
N ALA A 47 1.47 -6.46 7.91
CA ALA A 47 1.52 -6.92 6.53
C ALA A 47 0.21 -6.66 5.78
N ALA A 48 -0.95 -6.86 6.42
CA ALA A 48 -2.25 -6.54 5.84
C ALA A 48 -2.38 -5.03 5.54
N CYS A 49 -1.95 -4.16 6.46
CA CYS A 49 -1.92 -2.72 6.26
C CYS A 49 -1.03 -2.30 5.07
N LEU A 50 0.12 -2.96 4.88
CA LEU A 50 0.99 -2.71 3.71
C LEU A 50 0.35 -3.08 2.37
N LEU A 51 -0.55 -4.08 2.36
CA LEU A 51 -1.05 -4.71 1.14
C LEU A 51 -2.49 -4.35 0.79
N HIS A 52 -3.24 -3.67 1.68
CA HIS A 52 -4.68 -3.49 1.54
C HIS A 52 -5.11 -2.82 0.22
N ASP A 53 -4.26 -1.94 -0.30
CA ASP A 53 -4.52 -1.12 -1.49
C ASP A 53 -3.67 -1.50 -2.71
N VAL A 54 -3.06 -2.70 -2.71
CA VAL A 54 -2.27 -3.22 -3.85
C VAL A 54 -3.07 -3.23 -5.17
N GLY A 55 -4.41 -3.31 -5.09
CA GLY A 55 -5.31 -3.26 -6.23
C GLY A 55 -5.20 -1.98 -7.07
N HIS A 56 -4.94 -0.82 -6.46
CA HIS A 56 -4.77 0.45 -7.19
C HIS A 56 -3.55 0.47 -8.12
N TRP A 57 -2.61 -0.47 -7.96
CA TRP A 57 -1.47 -0.64 -8.86
C TRP A 57 -1.74 -1.57 -10.05
N LEU A 58 -2.85 -2.31 -10.06
CA LEU A 58 -3.08 -3.34 -11.07
C LEU A 58 -3.69 -2.83 -12.39
N ASP A 59 -3.86 -1.51 -12.54
CA ASP A 59 -4.52 -0.88 -13.70
C ASP A 59 -5.92 -1.45 -13.99
N GLU A 60 -6.52 -2.16 -13.03
CA GLU A 60 -7.92 -2.51 -13.05
C GLU A 60 -8.72 -1.23 -12.77
N PRO A 61 -9.74 -0.92 -13.59
CA PRO A 61 -10.57 0.24 -13.34
C PRO A 61 -11.19 0.09 -11.96
N ASP A 62 -10.92 1.08 -11.10
CA ASP A 62 -11.66 1.30 -9.87
C ASP A 62 -13.14 1.33 -10.28
N ASP A 63 -13.92 0.35 -9.83
CA ASP A 63 -15.32 0.21 -10.15
C ASP A 63 -16.12 1.25 -9.38
N ASP A 64 -15.93 2.53 -9.72
CA ASP A 64 -16.76 3.71 -9.37
C ASP A 64 -17.14 3.87 -7.88
N PHE A 65 -16.51 3.13 -6.96
CA PHE A 65 -16.78 3.17 -5.52
C PHE A 65 -15.49 3.39 -4.71
N GLY A 66 -14.88 4.55 -4.96
CA GLY A 66 -14.16 5.35 -3.96
C GLY A 66 -14.95 6.60 -3.63
#